data_AF-A0A1H6A1S2-F1
#
_entry.id   AF-A0A1H6A1S2-F1
#
_cell.length_a   1.000
_cell.length_b   1.000
_cell.length_c   1.000
_cell.angle_alpha   90.00
_cell.angle_beta   90.00
_cell.angle_gamma   90.00
#
_symmetry.space_group_name_H-M   'P 1'
#
loop_
_entity.id
_entity.type
_entity.pdbx_description
1 polymer ?
#
loop_
_entity_poly.entity_id
_entity_poly.type
_entity_poly.pdbx_seq_one_letter_code
_entity_poly.pdbx_strand_id
1 'polypeptide(L)'
;MKNTKQIQIIVIVAVVLVMGFLFLRPVKGLVTKVDETAEASGTEASAPQFTLATVSEAGKRGLNPAIAQEITDLEKKVEEAEGEEKLNLYQQLADKWNDVEKNVPQAYVYEEMSKLAPKNLTYFLKAGDHFRKGYTNLQDSTLAVALNKKAIDVFQKAVDLDGANLAAKTGLGAAMVTGTNNPMAGIAILREVVQADPKNLEANKTLGLFSLQSRQFDRAIDRFKTVIEQKPDAESYFYLATGYENIGMKNEAIAAFQKAKELAADPSLSQFIDRKVEELSK
;
A
#
# COMPACT_ATOMS: atom_id res chain seq x y z
N MET A 1 -34.97 58.36 7.46
CA MET A 1 -33.54 57.99 7.41
C MET A 1 -33.25 57.06 8.59
N LYS A 2 -33.28 55.73 8.40
CA LYS A 2 -32.92 54.78 9.45
C LYS A 2 -31.42 54.93 9.75
N ASN A 3 -31.11 55.20 11.02
CA ASN A 3 -29.81 55.63 11.49
C ASN A 3 -28.76 54.54 11.24
N THR A 4 -27.67 54.83 10.53
CA THR A 4 -26.64 53.85 10.11
C THR A 4 -26.11 53.01 11.28
N LYS A 5 -26.10 53.57 12.49
CA LYS A 5 -25.76 52.88 13.74
C LYS A 5 -26.74 51.76 14.11
N GLN A 6 -28.04 51.93 13.86
CA GLN A 6 -29.03 50.87 14.09
C GLN A 6 -28.84 49.70 13.11
N ILE A 7 -28.49 49.97 11.86
CA ILE A 7 -28.21 48.92 10.86
C ILE A 7 -26.95 48.14 11.24
N GLN A 8 -25.89 48.83 11.69
CA GLN A 8 -24.67 48.18 12.15
C GLN A 8 -24.91 47.29 13.39
N ILE A 9 -25.71 47.74 14.36
CA ILE A 9 -26.04 46.94 15.54
C ILE A 9 -26.83 45.69 15.15
N ILE A 10 -27.80 45.81 14.24
CA ILE A 10 -28.58 44.66 13.76
C ILE A 10 -27.68 43.64 13.04
N VAL A 11 -26.73 44.10 12.22
CA VAL A 11 -25.77 43.22 11.53
C VAL A 11 -24.83 42.52 12.52
N ILE A 12 -24.31 43.24 13.52
CA ILE A 12 -23.43 42.64 14.54
C ILE A 12 -24.18 41.59 15.36
N VAL A 13 -25.42 41.89 15.78
CA VAL A 13 -26.26 40.92 16.51
C VAL A 13 -26.57 39.69 15.65
N ALA A 14 -26.88 39.87 14.36
CA ALA A 14 -27.10 38.76 13.44
C ALA A 14 -25.85 37.89 13.27
N VAL A 15 -24.65 38.48 13.16
CA VAL A 15 -23.39 37.73 13.04
C VAL A 15 -23.06 36.96 14.32
N VAL A 16 -23.26 37.56 15.49
CA VAL A 16 -23.06 36.88 16.78
C VAL A 16 -24.05 35.73 16.98
N LEU A 17 -25.31 35.91 16.58
CA LEU A 17 -26.32 34.83 16.62
C LEU A 17 -25.99 33.69 15.66
N VAL A 18 -25.49 33.99 14.45
CA VAL A 18 -25.05 32.97 13.49
C VAL A 18 -23.81 32.24 14.00
N MET A 19 -22.82 32.94 14.57
CA MET A 19 -21.66 32.28 15.18
C MET A 19 -22.05 31.42 16.38
N GLY A 20 -22.90 31.92 17.28
CA GLY A 20 -23.44 31.14 18.40
C GLY A 20 -24.19 29.89 17.93
N PHE A 21 -24.99 30.01 16.87
CA PHE A 21 -25.69 28.89 16.25
C PHE A 21 -24.74 27.87 15.61
N LEU A 22 -23.64 28.31 15.00
CA LEU A 22 -22.62 27.42 14.45
C LEU A 22 -21.84 26.68 15.56
N PHE A 23 -21.58 27.31 16.71
CA PHE A 23 -20.97 26.66 17.87
C PHE A 23 -21.89 25.66 18.57
N LEU A 24 -23.21 25.83 18.46
CA LEU A 24 -24.21 24.89 18.99
C LEU A 24 -24.49 23.71 18.06
N ARG A 25 -23.96 23.71 16.83
CA ARG A 25 -24.05 22.54 15.95
C ARG A 25 -22.95 21.54 16.31
N PRO A 26 -23.28 20.26 16.51
CA PRO A 26 -22.28 19.23 16.70
C PRO A 26 -21.36 19.18 15.46
N VAL A 27 -20.07 19.47 15.66
CA VAL A 27 -19.05 19.43 14.62
C VAL A 27 -18.83 17.96 14.24
N LYS A 28 -19.40 17.51 13.12
CA LYS A 28 -19.03 16.22 12.51
C LYS A 28 -17.57 16.31 12.08
N GLY A 29 -16.66 15.66 12.82
CA GLY A 29 -15.26 15.51 12.41
C GLY A 29 -14.18 15.68 13.48
N LEU A 30 -14.52 15.85 14.75
CA LEU A 30 -13.54 15.80 15.84
C LEU A 30 -13.65 14.46 16.57
N VAL A 31 -12.62 13.63 16.44
CA VAL A 31 -12.42 12.41 17.22
C VAL A 31 -12.19 12.83 18.67
N THR A 32 -13.20 12.66 19.52
CA THR A 32 -13.03 12.69 20.98
C THR A 32 -12.79 11.29 21.49
N LYS A 33 -11.86 11.19 22.44
CA LYS A 33 -11.37 9.97 23.08
C LYS A 33 -12.48 9.03 23.56
N VAL A 34 -12.12 7.75 23.48
CA VAL A 34 -12.74 6.55 24.08
C VAL A 34 -13.39 6.83 25.43
N ASP A 35 -14.70 6.62 25.49
CA ASP A 35 -15.37 6.10 26.68
C ASP A 35 -15.93 4.73 26.32
N GLU A 36 -15.32 3.70 26.90
CA GLU A 36 -15.88 2.35 26.96
C GLU A 36 -17.23 2.43 27.70
N THR A 37 -18.32 2.20 26.98
CA THR A 37 -19.49 1.40 27.41
C THR A 37 -20.59 1.55 26.36
N ALA A 38 -20.58 0.67 25.38
CA ALA A 38 -21.76 0.39 24.58
C ALA A 38 -21.73 -1.09 24.23
N GLU A 39 -22.55 -1.87 24.93
CA GLU A 39 -22.94 -3.20 24.51
C GLU A 39 -23.56 -3.09 23.11
N ALA A 40 -22.75 -3.38 22.10
CA ALA A 40 -23.20 -3.46 20.73
C ALA A 40 -23.84 -4.84 20.50
N SER A 41 -25.12 -4.96 20.82
CA SER A 41 -25.99 -5.96 20.18
C SER A 41 -26.29 -5.49 18.75
N GLY A 42 -25.27 -5.50 17.90
CA GLY A 42 -25.39 -5.38 16.47
C GLY A 42 -24.84 -6.67 15.89
N THR A 43 -25.67 -7.45 15.21
CA THR A 43 -25.17 -8.46 14.27
C THR A 43 -24.43 -7.71 13.16
N GLU A 44 -23.15 -7.40 13.39
CA GLU A 44 -22.19 -7.20 12.33
C GLU A 44 -22.25 -8.47 11.48
N ALA A 45 -22.79 -8.35 10.27
CA ALA A 45 -22.57 -9.37 9.26
C ALA A 45 -21.05 -9.54 9.18
N SER A 46 -20.54 -10.69 9.63
CA SER A 46 -19.10 -10.95 9.69
C SER A 46 -18.53 -10.66 8.31
N ALA A 47 -17.61 -9.69 8.21
CA ALA A 47 -16.88 -9.45 6.98
C ALA A 47 -16.33 -10.80 6.47
N PRO A 48 -16.30 -11.06 5.15
CA PRO A 48 -15.82 -12.34 4.63
C PRO A 48 -14.44 -12.66 5.22
N GLN A 49 -14.35 -13.73 6.02
CA GLN A 49 -13.08 -14.17 6.57
C GLN A 49 -12.32 -14.92 5.48
N PHE A 50 -11.31 -14.27 4.92
CA PHE A 50 -10.34 -14.94 4.06
C PHE A 50 -9.36 -15.74 4.94
N THR A 51 -9.29 -17.04 4.69
CA THR A 51 -8.39 -18.00 5.35
C THR A 51 -7.43 -18.61 4.35
N LEU A 52 -6.32 -19.20 4.82
CA LEU A 52 -5.35 -19.91 3.96
C LEU A 52 -6.06 -20.92 3.05
N ALA A 53 -6.99 -21.72 3.59
CA ALA A 53 -7.76 -22.69 2.82
C ALA A 53 -8.57 -22.02 1.69
N THR A 54 -9.32 -20.95 1.99
CA THR A 54 -10.15 -20.29 0.97
C THR A 54 -9.32 -19.63 -0.13
N VAL A 55 -8.19 -19.00 0.22
CA VAL A 55 -7.33 -18.35 -0.78
C VAL A 55 -6.51 -19.36 -1.56
N SER A 56 -6.13 -20.50 -0.95
CA SER A 56 -5.50 -21.62 -1.64
C SER A 56 -6.43 -22.21 -2.69
N GLU A 57 -7.68 -22.52 -2.32
CA GLU A 57 -8.67 -23.05 -3.26
C GLU A 57 -8.88 -22.09 -4.44
N ALA A 58 -8.93 -20.79 -4.20
CA ALA A 58 -8.97 -19.80 -5.26
C ALA A 58 -7.67 -19.76 -6.09
N GLY A 59 -6.52 -19.88 -5.44
CA GLY A 59 -5.19 -19.87 -6.06
C GLY A 59 -4.90 -21.09 -6.95
N LYS A 60 -5.46 -22.25 -6.61
CA LYS A 60 -5.37 -23.49 -7.40
C LYS A 60 -6.16 -23.43 -8.70
N ARG A 61 -7.17 -22.55 -8.80
CA ARG A 61 -7.97 -22.38 -10.03
C ARG A 61 -7.09 -21.87 -11.16
N GLY A 62 -7.08 -22.60 -12.27
CA GLY A 62 -6.29 -22.27 -13.45
C GLY A 62 -4.84 -22.77 -13.41
N LEU A 63 -4.43 -23.50 -12.37
CA LEU A 63 -3.16 -24.21 -12.37
C LEU A 63 -3.28 -25.54 -13.12
N ASN A 64 -2.13 -26.11 -13.48
CA ASN A 64 -2.05 -27.49 -13.94
C ASN A 64 -2.62 -28.44 -12.85
N PRO A 65 -3.49 -29.42 -13.20
CA PRO A 65 -4.08 -30.33 -12.22
C PRO A 65 -3.07 -31.09 -11.35
N ALA A 66 -1.92 -31.48 -11.90
CA ALA A 66 -0.87 -32.14 -11.14
C ALA A 66 -0.27 -31.22 -10.07
N ILE A 67 -0.01 -29.96 -10.42
CA ILE A 67 0.51 -28.95 -9.47
C ILE A 67 -0.53 -28.66 -8.38
N ALA A 68 -1.81 -28.50 -8.76
CA ALA A 68 -2.88 -28.29 -7.79
C ALA A 68 -3.03 -29.47 -6.83
N GLN A 69 -2.83 -30.71 -7.31
CA GLN A 69 -2.84 -31.90 -6.47
C GLN A 69 -1.64 -31.94 -5.52
N GLU A 70 -0.42 -31.64 -5.99
CA GLU A 70 0.77 -31.56 -5.14
C GLU A 70 0.61 -30.54 -4.00
N ILE A 71 0.03 -29.37 -4.29
CA ILE A 71 -0.30 -28.35 -3.30
C ILE A 71 -1.30 -28.90 -2.28
N THR A 72 -2.36 -29.57 -2.75
CA THR A 72 -3.39 -30.16 -1.88
C THR A 72 -2.82 -31.26 -0.97
N ASP A 73 -1.91 -32.08 -1.50
CA ASP A 73 -1.25 -33.13 -0.72
C ASP A 73 -0.31 -32.54 0.34
N LEU A 74 0.39 -31.45 0.04
CA LEU A 74 1.20 -30.71 1.01
C LEU A 74 0.34 -30.07 2.10
N GLU A 75 -0.79 -29.47 1.73
CA GLU A 75 -1.75 -28.88 2.68
C GLU A 75 -2.24 -29.91 3.69
N LYS A 76 -2.60 -31.11 3.22
CA LYS A 76 -3.00 -32.21 4.11
C LYS A 76 -1.88 -32.61 5.07
N LYS A 77 -0.64 -32.73 4.59
CA LYS A 77 0.52 -33.05 5.46
C LYS A 77 0.74 -31.95 6.52
N VAL A 78 0.55 -30.69 6.16
CA VAL A 78 0.66 -29.56 7.10
C VAL A 78 -0.39 -29.64 8.21
N GLU A 79 -1.62 -30.06 7.90
CA GLU A 79 -2.69 -30.23 8.89
C GLU A 79 -2.33 -31.28 9.94
N GLU A 80 -1.73 -32.39 9.51
CA GLU A 80 -1.33 -33.52 10.36
C GLU A 80 -0.02 -33.28 11.13
N ALA A 81 0.83 -32.37 10.67
CA ALA A 81 2.14 -32.10 11.26
C ALA A 81 2.10 -31.07 12.41
N GLU A 82 3.10 -31.16 13.29
CA GLU A 82 3.34 -30.24 14.41
C GLU A 82 4.80 -29.79 14.49
N GLY A 83 5.07 -28.75 15.30
CA GLY A 83 6.43 -28.28 15.60
C GLY A 83 7.24 -27.92 14.36
N GLU A 84 8.50 -28.39 14.33
CA GLU A 84 9.47 -28.10 13.27
C GLU A 84 9.09 -28.74 11.92
N GLU A 85 8.49 -29.94 11.94
CA GLU A 85 8.00 -30.59 10.74
C GLU A 85 6.93 -29.73 10.04
N LYS A 86 5.98 -29.20 10.82
CA LYS A 86 4.94 -28.29 10.30
C LYS A 86 5.55 -27.05 9.64
N LEU A 87 6.58 -26.48 10.27
CA LEU A 87 7.28 -25.30 9.73
C LEU A 87 7.99 -25.61 8.39
N ASN A 88 8.65 -26.77 8.29
CA ASN A 88 9.30 -27.23 7.06
C ASN A 88 8.29 -27.48 5.93
N LEU A 89 7.12 -28.04 6.25
CA LEU A 89 6.05 -28.24 5.27
C LEU A 89 5.44 -26.91 4.83
N TYR A 90 5.25 -25.95 5.73
CA TYR A 90 4.83 -24.60 5.34
C TYR A 90 5.87 -23.92 4.44
N GLN A 91 7.18 -24.09 4.69
CA GLN A 91 8.20 -23.55 3.80
C GLN A 91 8.10 -24.16 2.39
N GLN A 92 7.93 -25.49 2.28
CA GLN A 92 7.68 -26.15 0.99
C GLN A 92 6.41 -25.63 0.29
N LEU A 93 5.34 -25.40 1.06
CA LEU A 93 4.10 -24.84 0.51
C LEU A 93 4.29 -23.40 0.03
N ALA A 94 5.05 -22.57 0.77
CA ALA A 94 5.39 -21.21 0.36
C ALA A 94 6.22 -21.19 -0.93
N ASP A 95 7.14 -22.15 -1.09
CA ASP A 95 7.97 -22.30 -2.29
C ASP A 95 7.10 -22.75 -3.48
N LYS A 96 6.17 -23.69 -3.29
CA LYS A 96 5.22 -24.09 -4.34
C LYS A 96 4.36 -22.93 -4.82
N TRP A 97 3.88 -22.09 -3.91
CA TRP A 97 3.12 -20.89 -4.29
C TRP A 97 3.99 -19.83 -4.99
N ASN A 98 5.27 -19.78 -4.66
CA ASN A 98 6.25 -18.95 -5.37
C ASN A 98 6.42 -19.40 -6.83
N ASP A 99 6.55 -20.71 -7.06
CA ASP A 99 6.78 -21.30 -8.38
C ASP A 99 5.63 -21.00 -9.36
N VAL A 100 4.42 -20.82 -8.85
CA VAL A 100 3.22 -20.44 -9.63
C VAL A 100 2.84 -18.97 -9.49
N GLU A 101 3.71 -18.16 -8.91
CA GLU A 101 3.58 -16.70 -8.75
C GLU A 101 2.29 -16.25 -8.02
N LYS A 102 1.79 -17.07 -7.09
CA LYS A 102 0.57 -16.79 -6.33
C LYS A 102 0.90 -16.15 -4.98
N ASN A 103 0.96 -14.82 -4.97
CA ASN A 103 1.30 -14.04 -3.77
C ASN A 103 0.28 -14.19 -2.63
N VAL A 104 -1.03 -14.28 -2.91
CA VAL A 104 -2.04 -14.28 -1.85
C VAL A 104 -1.93 -15.53 -0.97
N PRO A 105 -2.02 -16.77 -1.48
CA PRO A 105 -1.82 -17.96 -0.63
C PRO A 105 -0.47 -17.97 0.06
N GLN A 106 0.60 -17.58 -0.64
CA GLN A 106 1.94 -17.49 -0.08
C GLN A 106 2.02 -16.55 1.14
N ALA A 107 1.32 -15.41 1.09
CA ALA A 107 1.25 -14.48 2.22
C ALA A 107 0.60 -15.12 3.46
N TYR A 108 -0.50 -15.86 3.28
CA TYR A 108 -1.16 -16.58 4.36
C TYR A 108 -0.29 -17.72 4.92
N VAL A 109 0.49 -18.41 4.07
CA VAL A 109 1.45 -19.41 4.55
C VAL A 109 2.49 -18.76 5.47
N TYR A 110 3.11 -17.64 5.06
CA TYR A 110 4.06 -16.94 5.93
C TYR A 110 3.40 -16.34 7.18
N GLU A 111 2.13 -15.94 7.10
CA GLU A 111 1.34 -15.55 8.27
C GLU A 111 1.22 -16.71 9.27
N GLU A 112 0.90 -17.93 8.83
CA GLU A 112 0.88 -19.11 9.70
C GLU A 112 2.25 -19.46 10.26
N MET A 113 3.32 -19.38 9.45
CA MET A 113 4.70 -19.57 9.93
C MET A 113 5.07 -18.55 11.01
N SER A 114 4.63 -17.29 10.87
CA SER A 114 4.86 -16.25 11.86
C SER A 114 4.16 -16.52 13.20
N LYS A 115 3.01 -17.21 13.18
CA LYS A 115 2.31 -17.64 14.40
C LYS A 115 3.04 -18.78 15.11
N LEU A 116 3.61 -19.71 14.35
CA LEU A 116 4.41 -20.81 14.90
C LEU A 116 5.76 -20.33 15.46
N ALA A 117 6.36 -19.33 14.83
CA ALA A 117 7.65 -18.75 15.24
C ALA A 117 7.53 -17.23 15.44
N PRO A 118 6.86 -16.76 16.50
CA PRO A 118 6.51 -15.34 16.70
C PRO A 118 7.68 -14.41 16.96
N LYS A 119 8.90 -14.95 17.12
CA LYS A 119 10.14 -14.17 17.23
C LYS A 119 10.92 -14.09 15.92
N ASN A 120 10.49 -14.80 14.88
CA ASN A 120 11.13 -14.76 13.57
C ASN A 120 10.62 -13.58 12.75
N LEU A 121 11.36 -12.49 12.79
CA LEU A 121 11.06 -11.25 12.05
C LEU A 121 10.84 -11.49 10.55
N THR A 122 11.62 -12.38 9.95
CA THR A 122 11.60 -12.65 8.51
C THR A 122 10.24 -13.16 8.03
N TYR A 123 9.52 -13.95 8.84
CA TYR A 123 8.19 -14.42 8.44
C TYR A 123 7.16 -13.30 8.38
N PHE A 124 7.23 -12.33 9.30
CA PHE A 124 6.36 -11.15 9.24
C PHE A 124 6.67 -10.29 8.02
N LEU A 125 7.96 -10.07 7.71
CA LEU A 125 8.38 -9.31 6.53
C LEU A 125 7.89 -9.98 5.23
N LYS A 126 8.15 -11.28 5.08
CA LYS A 126 7.70 -12.03 3.90
C LYS A 126 6.18 -12.04 3.77
N ALA A 127 5.45 -12.28 4.86
CA ALA A 127 3.99 -12.22 4.84
C ALA A 127 3.50 -10.85 4.37
N GLY A 128 4.05 -9.76 4.93
CA GLY A 128 3.69 -8.39 4.58
C GLY A 128 3.97 -8.06 3.12
N ASP A 129 5.15 -8.44 2.61
CA ASP A 129 5.54 -8.23 1.21
C ASP A 129 4.59 -8.94 0.24
N HIS A 130 4.23 -10.18 0.53
CA HIS A 130 3.30 -10.94 -0.31
C HIS A 130 1.85 -10.47 -0.19
N PHE A 131 1.39 -10.05 1.01
CA PHE A 131 0.09 -9.40 1.15
C PHE A 131 0.02 -8.14 0.29
N ARG A 132 1.08 -7.32 0.34
CA ARG A 132 1.19 -6.09 -0.43
C ARG A 132 1.13 -6.33 -1.93
N LYS A 133 1.98 -7.21 -2.45
CA LYS A 133 1.94 -7.63 -3.86
C LYS A 133 0.58 -8.22 -4.25
N GLY A 134 -0.04 -8.93 -3.31
CA GLY A 134 -1.35 -9.54 -3.49
C GLY A 134 -2.45 -8.52 -3.76
N TYR A 135 -2.50 -7.41 -3.03
CA TYR A 135 -3.55 -6.40 -3.23
C TYR A 135 -3.22 -5.33 -4.26
N THR A 136 -1.94 -5.05 -4.54
CA THR A 136 -1.57 -4.03 -5.55
C THR A 136 -2.05 -4.42 -6.96
N ASN A 137 -2.23 -5.72 -7.20
CA ASN A 137 -2.72 -6.25 -8.47
C ASN A 137 -4.24 -6.45 -8.51
N LEU A 138 -4.93 -6.17 -7.39
CA LEU A 138 -6.40 -6.28 -7.31
C LEU A 138 -7.01 -4.90 -7.52
N GLN A 139 -8.09 -4.87 -8.31
CA GLN A 139 -8.98 -3.72 -8.32
C GLN A 139 -9.64 -3.55 -6.94
N ASP A 140 -10.20 -2.36 -6.70
CA ASP A 140 -10.91 -2.02 -5.47
C ASP A 140 -11.94 -3.10 -5.13
N SER A 141 -11.60 -3.93 -4.15
CA SER A 141 -12.31 -5.16 -3.81
C SER A 141 -12.18 -5.43 -2.32
N THR A 142 -13.15 -6.14 -1.76
CA THR A 142 -13.13 -6.55 -0.35
C THR A 142 -11.87 -7.33 0.00
N LEU A 143 -11.35 -8.13 -0.94
CA LEU A 143 -10.09 -8.84 -0.77
C LEU A 143 -8.90 -7.88 -0.71
N ALA A 144 -8.83 -6.87 -1.58
CA ALA A 144 -7.76 -5.87 -1.54
C ALA A 144 -7.70 -5.14 -0.19
N VAL A 145 -8.85 -4.74 0.35
CA VAL A 145 -8.96 -4.10 1.68
C VAL A 145 -8.49 -5.05 2.79
N ALA A 146 -8.93 -6.32 2.76
CA ALA A 146 -8.54 -7.31 3.76
C ALA A 146 -7.03 -7.62 3.73
N LEU A 147 -6.45 -7.76 2.53
CA LEU A 147 -5.02 -8.01 2.34
C LEU A 147 -4.18 -6.79 2.74
N ASN A 148 -4.64 -5.57 2.46
CA ASN A 148 -3.95 -4.36 2.92
C ASN A 148 -3.91 -4.30 4.46
N LYS A 149 -5.04 -4.55 5.12
CA LYS A 149 -5.10 -4.62 6.58
C LYS A 149 -4.12 -5.65 7.12
N LYS A 150 -4.11 -6.87 6.54
CA LYS A 150 -3.16 -7.92 6.93
C LYS A 150 -1.70 -7.50 6.72
N ALA A 151 -1.37 -6.84 5.62
CA ALA A 151 -0.02 -6.31 5.37
C ALA A 151 0.40 -5.33 6.48
N ILE A 152 -0.46 -4.38 6.83
CA ILE A 152 -0.21 -3.41 7.91
C ILE A 152 0.00 -4.14 9.24
N ASP A 153 -0.89 -5.08 9.59
CA ASP A 153 -0.83 -5.80 10.87
C ASP A 153 0.46 -6.61 11.03
N VAL A 154 0.91 -7.33 9.98
CA VAL A 154 2.15 -8.12 10.05
C VAL A 154 3.40 -7.25 10.03
N PHE A 155 3.42 -6.16 9.26
CA PHE A 155 4.54 -5.22 9.30
C PHE A 155 4.60 -4.48 10.64
N GLN A 156 3.47 -4.15 11.25
CA GLN A 156 3.46 -3.57 12.59
C GLN A 156 4.07 -4.54 13.61
N LYS A 157 3.70 -5.83 13.58
CA LYS A 157 4.35 -6.85 14.41
C LYS A 157 5.86 -6.94 14.16
N ALA A 158 6.30 -6.80 12.90
CA ALA A 158 7.72 -6.77 12.58
C ALA A 158 8.43 -5.55 13.21
N VAL A 159 7.81 -4.37 13.17
CA VAL A 159 8.32 -3.15 13.84
C VAL A 159 8.33 -3.32 15.36
N ASP A 160 7.32 -3.98 15.93
CA ASP A 160 7.25 -4.23 17.38
C ASP A 160 8.36 -5.19 17.86
N LEU A 161 8.79 -6.12 17.00
CA LEU A 161 9.92 -7.02 17.27
C LEU A 161 11.27 -6.32 17.13
N ASP A 162 11.42 -5.45 16.12
CA ASP A 162 12.64 -4.66 15.89
C ASP A 162 12.29 -3.27 15.35
N GLY A 163 12.17 -2.31 16.26
CA GLY A 163 11.81 -0.92 15.95
C GLY A 163 12.89 -0.15 15.20
N ALA A 164 14.09 -0.70 15.04
CA ALA A 164 15.15 -0.13 14.21
C ALA A 164 15.17 -0.71 12.79
N ASN A 165 14.40 -1.77 12.53
CA ASN A 165 14.40 -2.46 11.25
C ASN A 165 13.82 -1.58 10.13
N LEU A 166 14.68 -1.12 9.23
CA LEU A 166 14.25 -0.27 8.12
C LEU A 166 13.36 -1.01 7.13
N ALA A 167 13.53 -2.32 6.93
CA ALA A 167 12.67 -3.09 6.02
C ALA A 167 11.23 -3.19 6.57
N ALA A 168 11.07 -3.45 7.88
CA ALA A 168 9.76 -3.46 8.54
C ALA A 168 9.06 -2.10 8.44
N LYS A 169 9.77 -1.01 8.75
CA LYS A 169 9.25 0.36 8.62
C LYS A 169 8.89 0.71 7.18
N THR A 170 9.72 0.31 6.23
CA THR A 170 9.48 0.55 4.80
C THR A 170 8.21 -0.17 4.35
N GLY A 171 8.06 -1.45 4.71
CA GLY A 171 6.88 -2.25 4.40
C GLY A 171 5.61 -1.67 5.03
N LEU A 172 5.66 -1.31 6.32
CA LEU A 172 4.55 -0.68 7.04
C LEU A 172 4.14 0.64 6.38
N GLY A 173 5.11 1.54 6.18
CA GLY A 173 4.89 2.83 5.57
C GLY A 173 4.31 2.69 4.15
N ALA A 174 4.85 1.78 3.34
CA ALA A 174 4.37 1.54 1.99
C ALA A 174 2.95 0.96 1.97
N ALA A 175 2.64 0.02 2.87
CA ALA A 175 1.29 -0.54 2.99
C ALA A 175 0.27 0.53 3.39
N MET A 176 0.62 1.41 4.31
CA MET A 176 -0.24 2.53 4.73
C MET A 176 -0.44 3.56 3.62
N VAL A 177 0.60 3.86 2.81
CA VAL A 177 0.48 4.82 1.70
C VAL A 177 -0.36 4.28 0.56
N THR A 178 -0.17 3.00 0.20
CA THR A 178 -0.74 2.44 -1.02
C THR A 178 -2.12 1.82 -0.87
N GLY A 179 -2.53 1.44 0.35
CA GLY A 179 -3.83 0.77 0.56
C GLY A 179 -4.73 1.39 1.61
N THR A 180 -4.43 2.61 2.08
CA THR A 180 -5.34 3.36 2.95
C THR A 180 -5.76 4.69 2.33
N ASN A 181 -6.93 5.19 2.74
CA ASN A 181 -7.41 6.52 2.34
C ASN A 181 -6.67 7.68 3.01
N ASN A 182 -5.85 7.41 4.03
CA ASN A 182 -5.10 8.43 4.76
C ASN A 182 -3.60 8.07 4.81
N PRO A 183 -2.85 8.41 3.75
CA PRO A 183 -1.45 7.97 3.60
C PRO A 183 -0.47 8.69 4.55
N MET A 184 -0.91 9.72 5.29
CA MET A 184 -0.01 10.62 6.03
C MET A 184 0.83 9.93 7.10
N ALA A 185 0.27 8.97 7.83
CA ALA A 185 1.02 8.20 8.81
C ALA A 185 2.11 7.34 8.14
N GLY A 186 1.79 6.70 7.01
CA GLY A 186 2.77 5.94 6.23
C GLY A 186 3.88 6.83 5.66
N ILE A 187 3.54 8.03 5.20
CA ILE A 187 4.52 9.02 4.71
C ILE A 187 5.48 9.45 5.83
N ALA A 188 4.99 9.65 7.05
CA ALA A 188 5.84 10.00 8.19
C ALA A 188 6.88 8.89 8.45
N ILE A 189 6.44 7.63 8.48
CA ILE A 189 7.31 6.46 8.64
C ILE A 189 8.36 6.38 7.52
N LEU A 190 7.93 6.52 6.26
CA LEU A 190 8.85 6.48 5.12
C LEU A 190 9.85 7.64 5.12
N ARG A 191 9.47 8.81 5.65
CA ARG A 191 10.39 9.93 5.83
C ARG A 191 11.47 9.64 6.87
N GLU A 192 11.14 8.93 7.94
CA GLU A 192 12.14 8.44 8.89
C GLU A 192 13.08 7.43 8.23
N VAL A 193 12.54 6.52 7.40
CA VAL A 193 13.37 5.55 6.66
C VAL A 193 14.37 6.28 5.77
N VAL A 194 13.94 7.23 4.94
CA VAL A 194 14.88 7.95 4.05
C VAL A 194 15.82 8.90 4.80
N GLN A 195 15.50 9.27 6.05
CA GLN A 195 16.44 9.99 6.90
C GLN A 195 17.57 9.07 7.40
N ALA A 196 17.25 7.82 7.72
CA ALA A 196 18.23 6.82 8.16
C ALA A 196 19.01 6.18 6.99
N ASP A 197 18.32 5.91 5.88
CA ASP A 197 18.86 5.37 4.64
C ASP A 197 18.32 6.18 3.44
N PRO A 198 19.03 7.25 3.04
CA PRO A 198 18.63 8.10 1.92
C PRO A 198 18.46 7.37 0.58
N LYS A 199 19.10 6.21 0.43
CA LYS A 199 19.06 5.40 -0.79
C LYS A 199 18.05 4.25 -0.69
N ASN A 200 17.23 4.18 0.35
CA ASN A 200 16.23 3.13 0.44
C ASN A 200 15.30 3.14 -0.77
N LEU A 201 15.37 2.08 -1.59
CA LEU A 201 14.74 2.05 -2.91
C LEU A 201 13.22 2.12 -2.83
N GLU A 202 12.61 1.25 -2.01
CA GLU A 202 11.16 1.15 -1.91
C GLU A 202 10.55 2.36 -1.21
N ALA A 203 11.23 2.94 -0.21
CA ALA A 203 10.78 4.17 0.42
C ALA A 203 10.81 5.36 -0.56
N ASN A 204 11.89 5.52 -1.33
CA ASN A 204 11.98 6.55 -2.37
C ASN A 204 10.93 6.36 -3.47
N LYS A 205 10.72 5.12 -3.94
CA LYS A 205 9.68 4.80 -4.92
C LYS A 205 8.29 5.16 -4.40
N THR A 206 7.96 4.75 -3.18
CA THR A 206 6.65 5.03 -2.58
C THR A 206 6.43 6.52 -2.32
N LEU A 207 7.43 7.23 -1.78
CA LEU A 207 7.34 8.68 -1.58
C LEU A 207 7.29 9.45 -2.91
N GLY A 208 7.97 8.94 -3.94
CA GLY A 208 7.93 9.47 -5.31
C GLY A 208 6.54 9.36 -5.92
N LEU A 209 5.93 8.17 -5.86
CA LEU A 209 4.55 7.91 -6.29
C LEU A 209 3.56 8.84 -5.58
N PHE A 210 3.63 8.92 -4.24
CA PHE A 210 2.78 9.82 -3.47
C PHE A 210 2.99 11.29 -3.88
N SER A 211 4.22 11.67 -4.23
CA SER A 211 4.53 13.04 -4.65
C SER A 211 3.95 13.37 -6.02
N LEU A 212 3.91 12.42 -6.97
CA LEU A 212 3.16 12.59 -8.20
C LEU A 212 1.66 12.78 -7.93
N GLN A 213 1.07 11.91 -7.10
CA GLN A 213 -0.35 11.98 -6.75
C GLN A 213 -0.74 13.30 -6.06
N SER A 214 0.14 13.80 -5.19
CA SER A 214 -0.04 15.08 -4.50
C SER A 214 0.50 16.29 -5.27
N ARG A 215 0.85 16.12 -6.56
CA ARG A 215 1.34 17.17 -7.48
C ARG A 215 2.61 17.89 -7.02
N GLN A 216 3.40 17.25 -6.18
CA GLN A 216 4.74 17.69 -5.77
C GLN A 216 5.78 17.17 -6.76
N PHE A 217 5.72 17.67 -7.99
CA PHE A 217 6.45 17.08 -9.12
C PHE A 217 7.98 17.20 -9.00
N ASP A 218 8.51 18.34 -8.55
CA ASP A 218 9.96 18.51 -8.32
C ASP A 218 10.50 17.47 -7.34
N ARG A 219 9.76 17.30 -6.25
CA ARG A 219 10.00 16.27 -5.25
C ARG A 219 9.97 14.90 -5.91
N ALA A 220 8.92 14.53 -6.64
CA ALA A 220 8.84 13.23 -7.31
C ALA A 220 10.06 12.96 -8.21
N ILE A 221 10.48 13.94 -9.01
CA ILE A 221 11.66 13.87 -9.89
C ILE A 221 12.91 13.48 -9.09
N ASP A 222 13.19 14.15 -7.97
CA ASP A 222 14.38 13.85 -7.16
C ASP A 222 14.39 12.42 -6.61
N ARG A 223 13.22 11.90 -6.21
CA ARG A 223 13.13 10.54 -5.65
C ARG A 223 13.27 9.50 -6.75
N PHE A 224 12.65 9.70 -7.91
CA PHE A 224 12.81 8.77 -9.02
C PHE A 224 14.23 8.79 -9.61
N LYS A 225 14.93 9.94 -9.60
CA LYS A 225 16.38 9.97 -9.89
C LYS A 225 17.16 9.06 -8.93
N THR A 226 16.89 9.18 -7.63
CA THR A 226 17.53 8.33 -6.60
C THR A 226 17.26 6.83 -6.80
N VAL A 227 16.05 6.47 -7.24
CA VAL A 227 15.70 5.07 -7.56
C VAL A 227 16.47 4.59 -8.80
N ILE A 228 16.45 5.38 -9.87
CA ILE A 228 17.09 5.03 -11.16
C ILE A 228 18.61 4.92 -11.04
N GLU A 229 19.25 5.73 -10.19
CA GLU A 229 20.68 5.62 -9.91
C GLU A 229 21.10 4.24 -9.38
N GLN A 230 20.20 3.55 -8.68
CA GLN A 230 20.47 2.25 -8.07
C GLN A 230 19.95 1.09 -8.89
N LYS A 231 18.71 1.22 -9.38
CA LYS A 231 18.06 0.20 -10.19
C LYS A 231 17.27 0.88 -11.30
N PRO A 232 17.89 1.07 -12.47
CA PRO A 232 17.19 1.54 -13.65
C PRO A 232 16.09 0.54 -14.02
N ASP A 233 14.84 0.99 -14.07
CA ASP A 233 13.71 0.19 -14.56
C ASP A 233 12.70 1.07 -15.33
N ALA A 234 11.91 0.41 -16.19
CA ALA A 234 10.97 1.12 -17.07
C ALA A 234 9.95 1.96 -16.30
N GLU A 235 9.45 1.43 -15.19
CA GLU A 235 8.43 2.07 -14.35
C GLU A 235 8.94 3.37 -13.71
N SER A 236 10.14 3.36 -13.15
CA SER A 236 10.74 4.52 -12.50
C SER A 236 11.06 5.62 -13.52
N TYR A 237 11.53 5.26 -14.71
CA TYR A 237 11.70 6.23 -15.81
C TYR A 237 10.38 6.81 -16.29
N PHE A 238 9.31 6.01 -16.35
CA PHE A 238 7.98 6.48 -16.70
C PHE A 238 7.45 7.52 -15.70
N TYR A 239 7.64 7.26 -14.41
CA TYR A 239 7.25 8.21 -13.36
C TYR A 239 8.12 9.46 -13.32
N LEU A 240 9.43 9.34 -13.59
CA LEU A 240 10.32 10.49 -13.78
C LEU A 240 9.85 11.36 -14.94
N ALA A 241 9.53 10.74 -16.09
CA ALA A 241 9.03 11.43 -17.27
C ALA A 241 7.70 12.17 -16.99
N THR A 242 6.78 11.50 -16.28
CA THR A 242 5.52 12.10 -15.82
C THR A 242 5.76 13.33 -14.95
N GLY A 243 6.75 13.27 -14.05
CA GLY A 243 7.17 14.42 -13.25
C GLY A 243 7.62 15.59 -14.12
N TYR A 244 8.53 15.34 -15.08
CA TYR A 244 9.02 16.36 -16.01
C TYR A 244 7.92 16.95 -16.91
N GLU A 245 7.01 16.13 -17.42
CA GLU A 245 5.85 16.54 -18.22
C GLU A 245 5.01 17.57 -17.45
N ASN A 246 4.72 17.29 -16.18
CA ASN A 246 3.85 18.15 -15.36
C ASN A 246 4.48 19.51 -14.98
N ILE A 247 5.80 19.64 -15.01
CA ILE A 247 6.51 20.91 -14.80
C ILE A 247 6.93 21.59 -16.11
N GLY A 248 6.54 21.04 -17.26
CA GLY A 248 6.80 21.63 -18.58
C GLY A 248 8.20 21.38 -19.13
N MET A 249 9.00 20.51 -18.50
CA MET A 249 10.33 20.09 -18.98
C MET A 249 10.19 19.04 -20.09
N LYS A 250 9.68 19.48 -21.26
CA LYS A 250 9.29 18.61 -22.37
C LYS A 250 10.42 17.71 -22.88
N ASN A 251 11.63 18.24 -23.04
CA ASN A 251 12.77 17.50 -23.58
C ASN A 251 13.19 16.36 -22.64
N GLU A 252 13.26 16.65 -21.34
CA GLU A 252 13.60 15.71 -20.29
C GLU A 252 12.51 14.65 -20.11
N ALA A 253 11.24 15.04 -20.23
CA ALA A 253 10.12 14.12 -20.24
C ALA A 253 10.20 13.13 -21.41
N ILE A 254 10.44 13.63 -22.63
CA ILE A 254 10.60 12.79 -23.83
C ILE A 254 11.77 11.82 -23.65
N ALA A 255 12.93 12.30 -23.20
CA ALA A 255 14.11 11.46 -22.99
C ALA A 255 13.84 10.35 -21.94
N ALA A 256 13.20 10.69 -20.82
CA ALA A 256 12.85 9.73 -19.78
C ALA A 256 11.78 8.72 -20.26
N PHE A 257 10.78 9.15 -21.03
CA PHE A 257 9.80 8.25 -21.64
C PHE A 257 10.46 7.29 -22.63
N GLN A 258 11.38 7.75 -23.46
CA GLN A 258 12.13 6.89 -24.37
C GLN A 258 12.95 5.84 -23.61
N LYS A 259 13.60 6.22 -22.51
CA LYS A 259 14.30 5.27 -21.63
C LYS A 259 13.35 4.25 -20.99
N ALA A 260 12.16 4.68 -20.57
CA ALA A 260 11.14 3.76 -20.08
C ALA A 260 10.73 2.73 -21.15
N LYS A 261 10.54 3.18 -22.40
CA LYS A 261 10.22 2.31 -23.53
C LYS A 261 11.34 1.33 -23.89
N GLU A 262 12.60 1.79 -23.90
CA GLU A 262 13.77 0.93 -24.16
C GLU A 262 13.89 -0.22 -23.15
N LEU A 263 13.55 0.04 -21.88
CA LEU A 263 13.63 -0.93 -20.80
C LEU A 263 12.36 -1.79 -20.68
N ALA A 264 11.26 -1.41 -21.34
CA ALA A 264 10.01 -2.12 -21.28
C ALA A 264 9.99 -3.28 -22.30
N ALA A 265 9.57 -4.46 -21.84
CA ALA A 265 9.20 -5.58 -22.72
C ALA A 265 7.68 -5.60 -23.01
N ASP A 266 7.01 -4.47 -22.83
CA ASP A 266 5.55 -4.33 -22.96
C ASP A 266 5.19 -3.44 -24.17
N PRO A 267 4.58 -4.03 -25.23
CA PRO A 267 4.11 -3.28 -26.40
C PRO A 267 3.06 -2.21 -26.07
N SER A 268 2.22 -2.42 -25.04
CA SER A 268 1.17 -1.49 -24.66
C SER A 268 1.75 -0.21 -24.05
N LEU A 269 2.71 -0.36 -23.14
CA LEU A 269 3.47 0.76 -22.58
C LEU A 269 4.24 1.50 -23.67
N SER A 270 4.84 0.77 -24.61
CA SER A 270 5.56 1.35 -25.75
C SER A 270 4.65 2.24 -26.60
N GLN A 271 3.46 1.76 -26.95
CA GLN A 271 2.48 2.53 -27.74
C GLN A 271 1.95 3.74 -26.98
N PHE A 272 1.73 3.61 -25.67
CA PHE A 272 1.35 4.74 -24.82
C PHE A 272 2.43 5.82 -24.82
N ILE A 273 3.69 5.42 -24.65
CA ILE A 273 4.85 6.32 -24.67
C ILE A 273 4.97 7.04 -26.00
N ASP A 274 4.77 6.36 -27.13
CA ASP A 274 4.86 6.98 -28.46
C ASP A 274 3.86 8.13 -28.62
N ARG A 275 2.61 7.93 -28.17
CA ARG A 275 1.58 8.98 -28.17
C ARG A 275 2.00 10.16 -27.29
N LYS A 276 2.54 9.88 -26.10
CA LYS A 276 3.02 10.92 -25.18
C LYS A 276 4.16 11.75 -25.76
N VAL A 277 5.12 11.10 -26.41
CA VAL A 277 6.22 11.80 -27.08
C VAL A 277 5.71 12.65 -28.24
N GLU A 278 4.75 12.17 -29.03
CA GLU A 278 4.14 12.95 -30.10
C GLU A 278 3.40 14.19 -29.57
N GLU A 279 2.62 14.04 -28.49
CA GLU A 279 1.92 15.15 -27.81
C GLU A 279 2.89 16.22 -27.32
N LEU A 280 4.01 15.82 -26.71
CA LEU A 280 5.00 16.74 -26.15
C LEU A 280 5.83 17.46 -27.22
N SER A 281 5.96 16.86 -28.41
CA SER A 281 6.72 17.41 -29.54
C SER A 281 5.96 18.47 -30.33
N LYS A 282 4.66 18.67 -30.04
CA LYS A 282 3.82 19.75 -30.58
C LYS A 282 3.92 21.00 -29.71
#